data_AF-A0A7L3IZ56-F1
#
_entry.id   AF-A0A7L3IZ56-F1
#
_cell.length_a   1.000
_cell.length_b   1.000
_cell.length_c   1.000
_cell.angle_alpha   90.00
_cell.angle_beta   90.00
_cell.angle_gamma   90.00
#
_symmetry.space_group_name_H-M   'P 1'
#
loop_
_entity.id
_entity.type
_entity.pdbx_description
1 polymer ?
#
loop_
_entity_poly.entity_id
_entity_poly.type
_entity_poly.pdbx_seq_one_letter_code
_entity_poly.pdbx_strand_id
1 'polypeptide(L)'
;MALLVRDPLASRARPLPLPPGGGSVRGLLRDRARALNIPEESLYVKCNGRLVNDEDVLQNGAVYSLEPRLCGGKGGFGSMLRALGAQIEKTTNREACRDLSGRRLRDVNHEKAMAEWVKQQAEREAEKEQRRLERLQRKLAEPRHFFTNPDYQQQCHEMAERLEDSVLKGLQATSSKIVSPESGDSRKRPGESGKSGTKSRKRKCFW
;
A
#
# COMPACT_ATOMS: atom_id res chain seq x y z
N MET A 1 8.90 -62.92 21.62
CA MET A 1 9.34 -61.82 20.73
C MET A 1 8.11 -61.07 20.28
N ALA A 2 8.08 -59.75 20.46
CA ALA A 2 6.91 -58.93 20.21
C ALA A 2 7.31 -57.66 19.44
N LEU A 3 6.45 -57.24 18.53
CA LEU A 3 6.57 -55.96 17.84
C LEU A 3 5.56 -54.96 18.43
N LEU A 4 5.83 -53.66 18.29
CA LEU A 4 4.93 -52.61 18.75
C LEU A 4 4.17 -52.05 17.54
N VAL A 5 2.85 -52.11 17.57
CA VAL A 5 1.99 -51.62 16.48
C VAL A 5 1.21 -50.40 16.96
N ARG A 6 1.28 -49.30 16.21
CA ARG A 6 0.44 -48.12 16.40
C ARG A 6 -0.59 -48.07 15.28
N ASP A 7 -1.86 -48.13 15.66
CA ASP A 7 -2.97 -48.01 14.71
C ASP A 7 -3.18 -46.55 14.26
N PRO A 8 -3.79 -46.30 13.09
CA PRO A 8 -3.91 -44.97 12.45
C PRO A 8 -4.50 -43.85 13.29
N LEU A 9 -5.35 -44.19 14.25
CA LEU A 9 -6.07 -43.24 15.11
C LEU A 9 -5.70 -43.40 16.60
N ALA A 10 -4.71 -44.25 16.90
CA ALA A 10 -4.30 -44.54 18.26
C ALA A 10 -3.04 -43.75 18.65
N SER A 11 -3.08 -43.09 19.81
CA SER A 11 -1.93 -42.38 20.37
C SER A 11 -0.84 -43.32 20.91
N ARG A 12 -1.23 -44.52 21.34
CA ARG A 12 -0.35 -45.53 21.97
C ARG A 12 -0.09 -46.71 21.05
N ALA A 13 1.15 -47.20 21.07
CA ALA A 13 1.52 -48.46 20.45
C ALA A 13 1.10 -49.63 21.35
N ARG A 14 0.67 -50.73 20.74
CA ARG A 14 0.27 -51.97 21.43
C ARG A 14 1.24 -53.09 21.04
N PRO A 15 1.64 -53.95 21.99
CA PRO A 15 2.46 -55.12 21.68
C PRO A 15 1.64 -56.14 20.90
N LEU A 16 2.24 -56.69 19.84
CA LEU A 16 1.70 -57.80 19.06
C LEU A 16 2.74 -58.93 19.02
N PRO A 17 2.35 -60.19 19.29
CA PRO A 17 3.28 -61.31 19.17
C PRO A 17 3.70 -61.47 17.70
N LEU A 18 4.99 -61.70 17.49
CA LEU A 18 5.50 -62.06 16.17
C LEU A 18 5.04 -63.48 15.81
N PRO A 19 4.58 -63.73 14.57
CA PRO A 19 4.26 -65.08 14.11
C PRO A 19 5.49 -66.00 14.21
N PRO A 20 5.31 -67.29 14.54
CA PRO A 20 6.40 -68.27 14.53
C PRO A 20 6.88 -68.46 13.08
N GLY A 21 8.11 -68.05 12.77
CA GLY A 21 8.69 -68.06 11.42
C GLY A 21 9.01 -66.68 10.83
N GLY A 22 8.73 -65.60 11.58
CA GLY A 22 8.83 -64.24 11.07
C GLY A 22 7.55 -63.83 10.34
N GLY A 23 7.37 -62.53 10.10
CA GLY A 23 6.23 -62.00 9.35
C GLY A 23 6.69 -60.92 8.39
N SER A 24 5.90 -60.65 7.36
CA SER A 24 6.13 -59.51 6.46
C SER A 24 5.31 -58.30 6.89
N VAL A 25 5.79 -57.12 6.51
CA VAL A 25 5.05 -55.85 6.69
C VAL A 25 3.70 -55.90 5.98
N ARG A 26 3.63 -56.53 4.80
CA ARG A 26 2.37 -56.77 4.07
C ARG A 26 1.38 -57.63 4.85
N GLY A 27 1.85 -58.68 5.51
CA GLY A 27 1.00 -59.53 6.37
C GLY A 27 0.43 -58.72 7.53
N LEU A 28 1.28 -57.94 8.21
CA LEU A 28 0.85 -57.03 9.28
C LEU A 28 -0.17 -56.00 8.79
N LEU A 29 0.07 -55.39 7.62
CA LEU A 29 -0.83 -54.43 7.00
C LEU A 29 -2.20 -55.05 6.71
N ARG A 30 -2.23 -56.23 6.07
CA ARG A 30 -3.46 -56.96 5.74
C ARG A 30 -4.27 -57.32 6.97
N ASP A 31 -3.63 -57.87 8.00
CA ASP A 31 -4.31 -58.30 9.23
C ASP A 31 -4.94 -57.11 9.95
N ARG A 32 -4.22 -55.97 9.99
CA ARG A 32 -4.70 -54.74 10.62
C ARG A 32 -5.76 -54.04 9.78
N ALA A 33 -5.60 -53.99 8.47
CA ALA A 33 -6.58 -53.46 7.54
C ALA A 33 -7.92 -54.18 7.69
N ARG A 34 -7.90 -55.52 7.74
CA ARG A 34 -9.09 -56.35 7.98
C ARG A 34 -9.70 -56.09 9.37
N ALA A 35 -8.88 -56.02 10.41
CA ALA A 35 -9.36 -55.76 11.78
C ALA A 35 -10.03 -54.38 11.93
N LEU A 36 -9.55 -53.39 11.18
CA LEU A 36 -10.04 -52.01 11.23
C LEU A 36 -11.13 -51.70 10.18
N ASN A 37 -11.45 -52.66 9.30
CA ASN A 37 -12.34 -52.46 8.14
C ASN A 37 -11.90 -51.30 7.24
N ILE A 38 -10.59 -51.16 7.00
CA ILE A 38 -10.01 -50.14 6.12
C ILE A 38 -9.35 -50.85 4.92
N PRO A 39 -9.52 -50.38 3.67
CA PRO A 39 -8.83 -50.95 2.51
C PRO A 39 -7.30 -50.89 2.64
N GLU A 40 -6.59 -51.94 2.20
CA GLU A 40 -5.12 -52.02 2.27
C GLU A 40 -4.46 -50.82 1.54
N GLU A 41 -5.06 -50.39 0.43
CA GLU A 41 -4.58 -49.29 -0.42
C GLU A 41 -4.73 -47.92 0.25
N SER A 42 -5.54 -47.83 1.30
CA SER A 42 -5.76 -46.59 2.06
C SER A 42 -4.78 -46.45 3.22
N LEU A 43 -3.88 -47.41 3.42
CA LEU A 43 -2.93 -47.44 4.53
C LEU A 43 -1.50 -47.55 4.02
N TYR A 44 -0.55 -47.12 4.86
CA TYR A 44 0.86 -47.38 4.66
C TYR A 44 1.55 -47.56 6.01
N VAL A 45 2.68 -48.28 6.02
CA VAL A 45 3.38 -48.63 7.24
C VAL A 45 4.69 -47.85 7.36
N LYS A 46 4.95 -47.33 8.55
CA LYS A 46 6.26 -46.78 8.94
C LYS A 46 6.90 -47.64 10.02
N CYS A 47 8.19 -47.90 9.93
CA CYS A 47 8.98 -48.47 11.03
C CYS A 47 9.88 -47.37 11.60
N ASN A 48 9.78 -47.12 12.91
CA ASN A 48 10.58 -46.11 13.61
C ASN A 48 10.57 -44.73 12.92
N GLY A 49 9.43 -44.35 12.32
CA GLY A 49 9.24 -43.07 11.63
C GLY A 49 9.68 -43.02 10.16
N ARG A 50 10.25 -44.09 9.59
CA ARG A 50 10.61 -44.18 8.17
C ARG A 50 9.59 -45.02 7.40
N LEU A 51 9.36 -44.67 6.14
CA LEU A 51 8.54 -45.48 5.23
C LEU A 51 9.24 -46.82 4.96
N VAL A 52 8.46 -47.90 4.96
CA VAL A 52 8.94 -49.28 4.81
C VAL A 52 8.23 -49.92 3.62
N ASN A 53 8.89 -50.85 2.94
CA ASN A 53 8.30 -51.59 1.84
C ASN A 53 7.43 -52.74 2.37
N ASP A 54 6.43 -53.13 1.58
CA ASP A 54 5.49 -54.19 1.95
C ASP A 54 6.19 -55.55 2.13
N GLU A 55 7.27 -55.79 1.39
CA GLU A 55 8.02 -57.05 1.41
C GLU A 55 9.09 -57.13 2.52
N ASP A 56 9.27 -56.06 3.30
CA ASP A 56 10.25 -56.05 4.38
C ASP A 56 9.82 -56.99 5.53
N VAL A 57 10.81 -57.64 6.17
CA VAL A 57 10.58 -58.56 7.29
C VAL A 57 10.36 -57.79 8.59
N LEU A 58 9.40 -58.24 9.41
CA LEU A 58 9.11 -57.68 10.71
C LEU A 58 10.27 -57.92 11.68
N GLN A 59 10.72 -56.83 12.31
CA GLN A 59 11.82 -56.83 13.27
C GLN A 59 11.26 -56.87 14.70
N ASN A 60 11.84 -57.74 15.53
CA ASN A 60 11.49 -57.82 16.95
C ASN A 60 11.87 -56.53 17.69
N GLY A 61 10.96 -56.01 18.52
CA GLY A 61 11.16 -54.76 19.27
C GLY A 61 11.02 -53.46 18.47
N ALA A 62 10.79 -53.53 17.15
CA ALA A 62 10.56 -52.35 16.33
C ALA A 62 9.13 -51.81 16.46
N VAL A 63 8.96 -50.50 16.22
CA VAL A 63 7.65 -49.83 16.25
C VAL A 63 7.14 -49.62 14.84
N TYR A 64 6.08 -50.33 14.49
CA TYR A 64 5.35 -50.20 13.23
C TYR A 64 4.13 -49.30 13.44
N SER A 65 4.05 -48.19 12.71
CA SER A 65 2.91 -47.27 12.73
C SER A 65 2.17 -47.37 11.41
N LEU A 66 0.88 -47.71 11.47
CA LEU A 66 -0.01 -47.65 10.32
C LEU A 66 -0.57 -46.24 10.23
N GLU A 67 -0.46 -45.61 9.07
CA GLU A 67 -1.00 -44.28 8.83
C GLU A 67 -1.97 -44.31 7.64
N PRO A 68 -3.06 -43.53 7.69
CA PRO A 68 -3.97 -43.43 6.57
C PRO A 68 -3.33 -42.61 5.47
N ARG A 69 -3.45 -43.10 4.24
CA ARG A 69 -3.14 -42.34 3.04
C ARG A 69 -4.23 -41.31 2.85
N LEU A 70 -3.84 -40.04 2.84
CA LEU A 70 -4.78 -38.97 2.57
C LEU A 70 -5.04 -38.91 1.06
N CYS A 71 -6.32 -38.92 0.67
CA CYS A 71 -6.76 -38.74 -0.71
C CYS A 71 -6.53 -37.27 -1.14
N GLY A 72 -5.28 -36.90 -1.45
CA GLY A 72 -5.01 -35.56 -1.98
C GLY A 72 -3.59 -35.07 -1.80
N GLY A 73 -3.07 -34.41 -2.84
CA GLY A 73 -1.77 -33.74 -2.82
C GLY A 73 -1.75 -32.66 -1.75
N LYS A 74 -0.79 -32.76 -0.82
CA LYS A 74 -0.47 -31.77 0.23
C LYS A 74 0.10 -30.46 -0.35
N GLY A 75 -0.41 -30.04 -1.50
CA GLY A 75 0.10 -28.96 -2.33
C GLY A 75 -0.72 -27.68 -2.27
N GLY A 76 -1.98 -27.71 -1.80
CA GLY A 76 -2.86 -26.53 -1.81
C GLY A 76 -2.34 -25.36 -0.98
N PHE A 77 -1.86 -25.63 0.23
CA PHE A 77 -1.28 -24.59 1.08
C PHE A 77 0.04 -24.05 0.50
N GLY A 78 0.92 -24.94 0.01
CA GLY A 78 2.18 -24.54 -0.61
C GLY A 78 1.99 -23.81 -1.95
N SER A 79 1.00 -24.19 -2.76
CA SER A 79 0.65 -23.51 -4.00
C SER A 79 0.02 -22.16 -3.73
N MET A 80 -0.84 -22.05 -2.71
CA MET A 80 -1.38 -20.79 -2.23
C MET A 80 -0.26 -19.86 -1.77
N LEU A 81 0.71 -20.35 -0.99
CA LEU A 81 1.87 -19.56 -0.58
C LEU A 81 2.73 -19.12 -1.77
N ARG A 82 2.90 -19.96 -2.79
CA ARG A 82 3.62 -19.58 -4.03
C ARG A 82 2.86 -18.52 -4.83
N ALA A 83 1.54 -18.64 -4.94
CA ALA A 83 0.69 -17.68 -5.62
C ALA A 83 0.70 -16.31 -4.92
N LEU A 84 0.57 -16.30 -3.59
CA LEU A 84 0.62 -15.08 -2.78
C LEU A 84 2.03 -14.49 -2.77
N GLY A 85 3.07 -15.32 -2.66
CA GLY A 85 4.46 -14.87 -2.67
C GLY A 85 4.88 -14.20 -3.96
N ALA A 86 4.27 -14.57 -5.10
CA ALA A 86 4.48 -13.88 -6.38
C ALA A 86 3.82 -12.50 -6.46
N GLN A 87 2.77 -12.25 -5.66
CA GLN A 87 2.05 -10.98 -5.60
C GLN A 87 2.61 -10.01 -4.54
N ILE A 88 3.32 -10.53 -3.54
CA ILE A 88 3.87 -9.74 -2.45
C ILE A 88 5.26 -9.23 -2.87
N GLU A 89 5.33 -7.96 -3.23
CA GLU A 89 6.61 -7.27 -3.36
C GLU A 89 7.28 -7.12 -1.99
N LYS A 90 8.63 -7.05 -1.99
CA LYS A 90 9.39 -6.85 -0.74
C LYS A 90 8.92 -5.57 -0.07
N THR A 91 8.34 -5.70 1.13
CA THR A 91 7.92 -4.57 1.95
C THR A 91 9.11 -3.67 2.24
N THR A 92 9.00 -2.37 1.97
CA THR A 92 10.03 -1.38 2.30
C THR A 92 9.99 -0.95 3.77
N ASN A 93 8.96 -1.38 4.53
CA ASN A 93 8.85 -1.09 5.95
C ASN A 93 9.89 -1.90 6.75
N ARG A 94 10.91 -1.19 7.26
CA ARG A 94 11.98 -1.73 8.11
C ARG A 94 11.69 -1.59 9.61
N GLU A 95 10.55 -1.05 10.02
CA GLU A 95 10.21 -0.77 11.41
C GLU A 95 10.09 -2.04 12.28
N ALA A 96 9.80 -3.17 11.64
CA ALA A 96 9.74 -4.48 12.30
C ALA A 96 11.12 -5.04 12.64
N CYS A 97 12.19 -4.52 12.02
CA CYS A 97 13.55 -4.95 12.30
C CYS A 97 14.00 -4.48 13.69
N ARG A 98 14.91 -5.24 14.29
CA ARG A 98 15.54 -4.89 15.56
C ARG A 98 16.93 -4.30 15.30
N ASP A 99 17.37 -3.42 16.19
CA ASP A 99 18.74 -2.92 16.23
C ASP A 99 19.68 -3.92 16.95
N LEU A 100 20.98 -3.62 16.98
CA LEU A 100 22.00 -4.44 17.66
C LEU A 100 21.83 -4.46 19.19
N SER A 101 21.06 -3.53 19.75
CA SER A 101 20.69 -3.51 21.17
C SER A 101 19.45 -4.37 21.46
N GLY A 102 18.81 -4.91 20.41
CA GLY A 102 17.61 -5.71 20.52
C GLY A 102 16.32 -4.89 20.66
N ARG A 103 16.32 -3.57 20.47
CA ARG A 103 15.09 -2.75 20.42
C ARG A 103 14.55 -2.72 18.98
N ARG A 104 13.23 -2.55 18.78
CA ARG A 104 12.66 -2.45 17.43
C ARG A 104 12.85 -1.03 16.88
N LEU A 105 13.11 -0.92 15.58
CA LEU A 105 13.26 0.39 14.91
C LEU A 105 12.02 1.27 15.04
N ARG A 106 10.83 0.66 15.12
CA ARG A 106 9.57 1.36 15.42
C ARG A 106 9.66 2.20 16.70
N ASP A 107 10.13 1.59 17.78
CA ASP A 107 10.13 2.22 19.11
C ASP A 107 11.13 3.38 19.14
N VAL A 108 12.30 3.18 18.53
CA VAL A 108 13.33 4.23 18.38
C VAL A 108 12.82 5.41 17.56
N ASN A 109 12.10 5.17 16.47
CA ASN A 109 11.53 6.24 15.66
C ASN A 109 10.43 7.01 16.41
N HIS A 110 9.58 6.30 17.16
CA HIS A 110 8.57 6.94 17.99
C HIS A 110 9.19 7.79 19.11
N GLU A 111 10.21 7.27 19.80
CA GLU A 111 10.95 8.03 20.82
C GLU A 111 11.55 9.32 20.23
N LYS A 112 12.17 9.24 19.04
CA LYS A 112 12.70 10.42 18.33
C LYS A 112 11.62 11.41 17.95
N ALA A 113 10.52 10.93 17.35
CA ALA A 113 9.40 11.78 16.96
C ALA A 113 8.78 12.49 18.18
N MET A 114 8.63 11.79 19.30
CA MET A 114 8.16 12.38 20.56
C MET A 114 9.14 13.44 21.09
N ALA A 115 10.44 13.16 21.06
CA ALA A 115 11.46 14.11 21.49
C ALA A 115 11.50 15.37 20.61
N GLU A 116 11.41 15.21 19.29
CA GLU A 116 11.32 16.34 18.34
C GLU A 116 10.04 17.15 18.55
N TRP A 117 8.90 16.49 18.78
CA TRP A 117 7.65 17.16 19.07
C TRP A 117 7.72 18.01 20.34
N VAL A 118 8.34 17.47 21.41
CA VAL A 118 8.56 18.21 22.66
C VAL A 118 9.53 19.38 22.44
N LYS A 119 10.63 19.20 21.69
CA LYS A 119 11.56 20.29 21.36
C LYS A 119 10.88 21.42 20.60
N GLN A 120 10.04 21.08 19.63
CA GLN A 120 9.26 22.05 18.84
C GLN A 120 8.12 22.69 19.65
N GLN A 121 7.85 22.27 20.89
CA GLN A 121 6.80 22.89 21.70
C GLN A 121 7.11 24.36 22.01
N ALA A 122 8.35 24.66 22.40
CA ALA A 122 8.77 26.03 22.72
C ALA A 122 8.69 26.96 21.49
N GLU A 123 9.11 26.48 20.32
CA GLU A 123 8.99 27.22 19.06
C GLU A 123 7.53 27.45 18.66
N ARG A 124 6.68 26.42 18.81
CA ARG A 124 5.24 26.54 18.56
C ARG A 124 4.54 27.51 19.51
N GLU A 125 4.98 27.59 20.76
CA GLU A 125 4.47 28.56 21.72
C GLU A 125 4.93 29.97 21.39
N ALA A 126 6.22 30.15 21.05
CA ALA A 126 6.76 31.43 20.61
C ALA A 126 6.09 31.95 19.32
N GLU A 127 5.85 31.09 18.32
CA GLU A 127 5.14 31.47 17.09
C GLU A 127 3.70 31.88 17.39
N LYS A 128 3.00 31.17 18.29
CA LYS A 128 1.65 31.54 18.72
C LYS A 128 1.63 32.88 19.45
N GLU A 129 2.62 33.14 20.29
CA GLU A 129 2.77 34.42 20.99
C GLU A 129 3.06 35.56 20.02
N GLN A 130 4.01 35.37 19.09
CA GLN A 130 4.30 36.36 18.03
C GLN A 130 3.05 36.66 17.20
N ARG A 131 2.31 35.64 16.77
CA ARG A 131 1.08 35.83 16.00
C ARG A 131 -0.02 36.50 16.81
N ARG A 132 -0.07 36.27 18.13
CA ARG A 132 -0.99 36.99 19.04
C ARG A 132 -0.59 38.45 19.15
N LEU A 133 0.69 38.75 19.32
CA LEU A 133 1.22 40.11 19.40
C LEU A 133 0.97 40.88 18.10
N GLU A 134 1.23 40.27 16.94
CA GLU A 134 0.97 40.88 15.63
C GLU A 134 -0.51 41.19 15.44
N ARG A 135 -1.40 40.26 15.82
CA ARG A 135 -2.85 40.48 15.79
C ARG A 135 -3.29 41.62 16.73
N LEU A 136 -2.69 41.69 17.92
CA LEU A 136 -2.94 42.77 18.88
C LEU A 136 -2.47 44.12 18.33
N GLN A 137 -1.25 44.19 17.79
CA GLN A 137 -0.71 45.39 17.16
C GLN A 137 -1.58 45.85 15.98
N ARG A 138 -2.02 44.92 15.13
CA ARG A 138 -2.92 45.25 14.01
C ARG A 138 -4.27 45.80 14.47
N LYS A 139 -4.79 45.36 15.63
CA LYS A 139 -6.03 45.88 16.21
C LYS A 139 -5.84 47.22 16.92
N LEU A 140 -4.66 47.47 17.49
CA LEU A 140 -4.30 48.73 18.14
C LEU A 140 -3.97 49.83 17.14
N ALA A 141 -3.46 49.48 15.95
CA ALA A 141 -3.26 50.43 14.88
C ALA A 141 -4.61 51.05 14.48
N GLU A 142 -4.75 52.35 14.69
CA GLU A 142 -5.95 53.09 14.31
C GLU A 142 -6.26 52.89 12.82
N PRO A 143 -7.54 52.69 12.45
CA PRO A 143 -7.94 52.66 11.05
C PRO A 143 -7.50 53.96 10.38
N ARG A 144 -6.46 53.88 9.54
CA ARG A 144 -6.01 55.02 8.74
C ARG A 144 -7.05 55.29 7.64
N HIS A 145 -8.08 56.06 7.98
CA HIS A 145 -9.02 56.62 7.03
C HIS A 145 -8.33 57.75 6.26
N PHE A 146 -7.60 57.41 5.20
CA PHE A 146 -7.12 58.40 4.25
C PHE A 146 -8.27 58.81 3.33
N PHE A 147 -8.93 59.93 3.66
CA PHE A 147 -9.94 60.54 2.78
C PHE A 147 -9.30 61.11 1.50
N THR A 148 -8.03 61.49 1.58
CA THR A 148 -7.24 62.04 0.47
C THR A 148 -6.21 61.00 0.05
N ASN A 149 -6.58 60.15 -0.91
CA ASN A 149 -5.68 59.16 -1.47
C ASN A 149 -4.96 59.77 -2.69
N PRO A 150 -3.64 60.06 -2.61
CA PRO A 150 -2.90 60.69 -3.71
C PRO A 150 -2.88 59.81 -4.97
N ASP A 151 -2.89 58.49 -4.82
CA ASP A 151 -2.94 57.56 -5.96
C ASP A 151 -4.30 57.66 -6.68
N TYR A 152 -5.39 57.83 -5.93
CA TYR A 152 -6.71 58.05 -6.51
C TYR A 152 -6.79 59.39 -7.25
N GLN A 153 -6.21 60.45 -6.68
CA GLN A 153 -6.14 61.76 -7.33
C GLN A 153 -5.31 61.70 -8.63
N GLN A 154 -4.19 60.99 -8.62
CA GLN A 154 -3.38 60.73 -9.82
C GLN A 154 -4.16 59.92 -10.87
N GLN A 155 -4.92 58.89 -10.46
CA GLN A 155 -5.76 58.12 -11.37
C GLN A 155 -6.87 58.97 -12.00
N CYS A 156 -7.51 59.85 -11.22
CA CYS A 156 -8.50 60.79 -11.76
C CYS A 156 -7.87 61.73 -12.79
N HIS A 157 -6.67 62.26 -12.51
CA HIS A 157 -5.94 63.12 -13.44
C HIS A 157 -5.53 62.36 -14.72
N GLU A 158 -5.00 61.15 -14.58
CA GLU A 158 -4.59 60.33 -15.72
C GLU A 158 -5.80 59.91 -16.57
N MET A 159 -6.94 59.61 -15.94
CA MET A 159 -8.19 59.35 -16.67
C MET A 159 -8.68 60.57 -17.45
N ALA A 160 -8.57 61.78 -16.88
CA ALA A 160 -8.94 63.01 -17.56
C ALA A 160 -8.08 63.24 -18.81
N GLU A 161 -6.75 63.16 -18.68
CA GLU A 161 -5.80 63.30 -19.80
C GLU A 161 -6.06 62.28 -20.92
N ARG A 162 -6.30 61.01 -20.56
CA ARG A 162 -6.59 59.96 -21.55
C ARG A 162 -7.91 60.20 -22.29
N LEU A 163 -8.91 60.77 -21.62
CA LEU A 163 -10.19 61.12 -22.25
C LEU A 163 -10.00 62.27 -23.24
N GLU A 164 -9.27 63.31 -22.86
CA GLU A 164 -8.94 64.45 -23.72
C GLU A 164 -8.18 63.99 -24.98
N ASP A 165 -7.14 63.17 -24.80
CA ASP A 165 -6.37 62.56 -25.88
C ASP A 165 -7.23 61.75 -26.85
N SER A 166 -8.18 60.98 -26.32
CA SER A 166 -9.06 60.12 -27.13
C SER A 166 -10.04 60.96 -27.96
N VAL A 167 -10.56 62.04 -27.38
CA VAL A 167 -11.44 63.00 -28.07
C VAL A 167 -10.67 63.75 -29.14
N LEU A 168 -9.46 64.23 -28.85
CA LEU A 168 -8.60 64.90 -29.84
C LEU A 168 -8.28 63.98 -31.03
N LYS A 169 -7.87 62.74 -30.76
CA LYS A 169 -7.60 61.73 -31.80
C LYS A 169 -8.86 61.41 -32.62
N GLY A 170 -10.03 61.31 -31.96
CA GLY A 170 -11.30 61.10 -32.62
C GLY A 170 -11.69 62.27 -33.53
N LEU A 171 -11.56 63.50 -33.03
CA LEU A 171 -11.88 64.71 -33.79
C LEU A 171 -10.94 64.86 -34.98
N GLN A 172 -9.63 64.63 -34.81
CA GLN A 172 -8.67 64.62 -35.90
C GLN A 172 -9.01 63.55 -36.96
N ALA A 173 -9.35 62.33 -36.55
CA ALA A 173 -9.74 61.26 -37.47
C ALA A 173 -11.04 61.56 -38.23
N THR A 174 -11.98 62.29 -37.63
CA THR A 174 -13.21 62.76 -38.30
C THR A 174 -12.94 63.93 -39.26
N SER A 175 -12.11 64.89 -38.84
CA SER A 175 -11.76 66.07 -39.64
C SER A 175 -10.86 65.74 -40.83
N SER A 176 -10.02 64.71 -40.72
CA SER A 176 -9.18 64.25 -41.83
C SER A 176 -9.91 63.31 -42.81
N LYS A 177 -11.19 63.00 -42.56
CA LYS A 177 -11.98 62.05 -43.36
C LYS A 177 -13.18 62.75 -44.01
N ILE A 178 -12.87 63.69 -44.90
CA ILE A 178 -13.82 64.27 -45.84
C ILE A 178 -13.42 63.81 -47.26
N VAL A 179 -14.11 62.76 -47.72
CA VAL A 179 -14.45 62.35 -49.11
C VAL A 179 -13.39 61.68 -50.02
N SER A 180 -13.55 60.36 -50.18
CA SER A 180 -13.54 59.66 -51.47
C SER A 180 -14.44 58.41 -51.37
N PRO A 181 -15.37 58.16 -52.31
CA PRO A 181 -16.39 57.11 -52.18
C PRO A 181 -16.05 55.80 -52.91
N GLU A 182 -16.51 54.69 -52.33
CA GLU A 182 -16.67 53.31 -52.87
C GLU A 182 -15.36 52.53 -53.19
N SER A 183 -15.11 51.27 -52.80
CA SER A 183 -15.88 50.05 -53.04
C SER A 183 -15.20 48.85 -52.33
N GLY A 184 -15.99 47.86 -51.87
CA GLY A 184 -15.71 46.42 -52.04
C GLY A 184 -14.51 45.72 -51.37
N ASP A 185 -14.86 44.87 -50.40
CA ASP A 185 -14.34 43.50 -50.15
C ASP A 185 -12.90 43.26 -49.65
N SER A 186 -12.81 42.67 -48.45
CA SER A 186 -12.34 41.28 -48.25
C SER A 186 -11.68 41.05 -46.89
N ARG A 187 -12.05 39.91 -46.29
CA ARG A 187 -11.47 39.33 -45.08
C ARG A 187 -10.00 38.97 -45.31
N LYS A 188 -9.11 39.33 -44.38
CA LYS A 188 -8.03 38.45 -43.89
C LYS A 188 -7.32 39.02 -42.66
N ARG A 189 -7.44 38.32 -41.54
CA ARG A 189 -6.45 38.41 -40.44
C ARG A 189 -5.24 37.55 -40.83
N PRO A 190 -4.00 38.06 -40.80
CA PRO A 190 -2.83 37.21 -40.81
C PRO A 190 -2.60 36.61 -39.41
N GLY A 191 -2.68 35.28 -39.29
CA GLY A 191 -1.97 34.50 -38.27
C GLY A 191 -0.48 34.38 -38.67
N GLU A 192 0.46 33.82 -37.90
CA GLU A 192 0.48 32.92 -36.75
C GLU A 192 1.92 32.96 -36.16
N SER A 193 2.17 32.70 -34.87
CA SER A 193 2.63 31.41 -34.34
C SER A 193 3.16 31.67 -32.90
N GLY A 194 3.07 30.82 -31.88
CA GLY A 194 2.53 29.49 -31.65
C GLY A 194 2.82 29.10 -30.18
N LYS A 195 2.20 27.99 -29.73
CA LYS A 195 2.49 27.20 -28.51
C LYS A 195 1.95 27.69 -27.16
N SER A 196 0.80 27.16 -26.75
CA SER A 196 0.71 25.93 -25.93
C SER A 196 -0.61 25.89 -25.16
N GLY A 197 -1.47 24.93 -25.52
CA GLY A 197 -2.74 24.72 -24.84
C GLY A 197 -2.53 24.13 -23.45
N THR A 198 -2.90 24.88 -22.41
CA THR A 198 -3.14 24.32 -21.08
C THR A 198 -4.57 23.79 -21.06
N LYS A 199 -4.72 22.46 -21.08
CA LYS A 199 -6.02 21.79 -20.95
C LYS A 199 -6.70 22.23 -19.64
N SER A 200 -7.93 22.74 -19.73
CA SER A 200 -8.74 22.98 -18.54
C SER A 200 -9.10 21.65 -17.89
N ARG A 201 -8.69 21.51 -16.63
CA ARG A 201 -8.85 20.29 -15.84
C ARG A 201 -10.30 20.21 -15.36
N LYS A 202 -11.09 19.23 -15.86
CA LYS A 202 -12.41 18.91 -15.30
C LYS A 202 -12.24 18.57 -13.81
N ARG A 203 -12.98 19.27 -12.96
CA ARG A 203 -13.07 18.97 -11.52
C ARG A 203 -13.72 17.60 -11.35
N LYS A 204 -13.04 16.68 -10.65
CA LYS A 204 -13.65 15.47 -10.10
C LYS A 204 -14.51 15.90 -8.90
N CYS A 205 -15.82 15.71 -8.99
CA CYS A 205 -16.68 15.71 -7.81
C CYS A 205 -16.49 14.37 -7.10
N PHE A 206 -16.19 14.42 -5.80
CA PHE A 206 -16.29 13.29 -4.90
C PHE A 206 -17.67 13.41 -4.24
N TRP A 207 -18.64 12.77 -4.85
CA TRP A 207 -19.84 12.26 -4.20
C TRP A 207 -19.93 10.79 -4.60
#